data_AF-A0A538GPP5-F1
#
_entry.id   AF-A0A538GPP5-F1
#
_cell.length_a   1.000
_cell.length_b   1.000
_cell.length_c   1.000
_cell.angle_alpha   90.00
_cell.angle_beta   90.00
_cell.angle_gamma   90.00
#
_symmetry.space_group_name_H-M   'P 1'
#
loop_
_entity.id
_entity.type
_entity.pdbx_description
1 polymer ?
#
loop_
_entity_poly.entity_id
_entity_poly.type
_entity_poly.pdbx_seq_one_letter_code
_entity_poly.pdbx_strand_id
1 'polypeptide(L)'
;MERIDFLDAPVRQRAGLEQVEHRPWPLRDDPWTIAQSWEELLFAHWRVDAGALRKLVPRELELDQHDGSAWLGITPFLLTGFRLRGTLPLPVVSSFPELNVRTYVTAEDKPGIWFFSLDTPSRLAVEAARRTYRLPYFHARASLERRGERLEFANSRRDAERPF
;
A
#
# COMPACT_ATOMS: atom_id res chain seq x y z
N MET A 1 0.65 -13.34 20.42
CA MET A 1 0.82 -13.73 19.00
C MET A 1 -0.07 -14.94 18.79
N GLU A 2 -1.35 -14.69 18.51
CA GLU A 2 -2.40 -15.71 18.55
C GLU A 2 -2.44 -16.53 17.27
N ARG A 3 -2.64 -17.86 17.42
CA ARG A 3 -2.86 -18.86 16.36
C ARG A 3 -4.00 -18.52 15.37
N ILE A 4 -4.75 -17.46 15.63
CA ILE A 4 -6.02 -17.09 15.01
C ILE A 4 -5.81 -16.50 13.60
N ASP A 5 -4.73 -15.76 13.37
CA ASP A 5 -4.54 -15.04 12.10
C ASP A 5 -4.23 -15.96 10.89
N PHE A 6 -3.75 -17.19 11.13
CA PHE A 6 -3.29 -18.12 10.09
C PHE A 6 -4.42 -18.68 9.20
N LEU A 7 -5.58 -18.99 9.79
CA LEU A 7 -6.75 -19.50 9.07
C LEU A 7 -7.76 -18.40 8.77
N ASP A 8 -7.84 -17.37 9.62
CA ASP A 8 -8.81 -16.31 9.48
C ASP A 8 -8.47 -15.34 8.35
N ALA A 9 -7.18 -15.11 8.08
CA ALA A 9 -6.76 -14.22 6.99
C ALA A 9 -7.27 -14.71 5.62
N PRO A 10 -7.08 -15.98 5.20
CA PRO A 10 -7.67 -16.49 3.96
C PRO A 10 -9.20 -16.35 3.88
N VAL A 11 -9.92 -16.60 4.96
CA VAL A 11 -11.39 -16.49 5.01
C VAL A 11 -11.82 -15.03 4.82
N ARG A 12 -11.22 -14.11 5.58
CA ARG A 12 -11.50 -12.67 5.53
C ARG A 12 -11.19 -12.07 4.16
N GLN A 13 -10.04 -12.44 3.58
CA GLN A 13 -9.63 -11.99 2.25
C GLN A 13 -10.59 -12.48 1.16
N ARG A 14 -11.12 -13.70 1.30
CA ARG A 14 -12.14 -14.22 0.38
C ARG A 14 -13.46 -13.46 0.52
N ALA A 15 -13.90 -13.20 1.75
CA ALA A 15 -15.12 -12.43 2.02
C ALA A 15 -15.06 -11.00 1.43
N GLY A 16 -13.86 -10.41 1.33
CA GLY A 16 -13.66 -9.12 0.66
C GLY A 16 -14.05 -9.09 -0.82
N LEU A 17 -14.21 -10.25 -1.47
CA LEU A 17 -14.70 -10.35 -2.85
C LEU A 17 -16.23 -10.48 -2.94
N GLU A 18 -16.94 -10.55 -1.82
CA GLU A 18 -18.41 -10.60 -1.79
C GLU A 18 -19.02 -9.21 -1.97
N GLN A 19 -18.26 -8.14 -1.67
CA GLN A 19 -18.69 -6.75 -1.83
C GLN A 19 -17.89 -6.05 -2.93
N VAL A 20 -18.37 -6.08 -4.16
CA VAL A 20 -17.67 -5.49 -5.32
C VAL A 20 -18.34 -4.23 -5.88
N GLU A 21 -19.52 -3.86 -5.37
CA GLU A 21 -20.34 -2.75 -5.86
C GLU A 21 -19.65 -1.38 -5.77
N HIS A 22 -18.69 -1.23 -4.86
CA HIS A 22 -17.89 -0.01 -4.72
C HIS A 22 -16.91 0.22 -5.88
N ARG A 23 -16.72 -0.78 -6.75
CA ARG A 23 -15.80 -0.69 -7.88
C ARG A 23 -16.51 -0.12 -9.10
N PRO A 24 -15.98 0.95 -9.72
CA PRO A 24 -16.53 1.47 -10.97
C PRO A 24 -16.18 0.61 -12.20
N TRP A 25 -15.42 -0.47 -12.03
CA TRP A 25 -15.06 -1.43 -13.08
C TRP A 25 -15.18 -2.87 -12.58
N PRO A 26 -15.44 -3.84 -13.48
CA PRO A 26 -15.53 -5.25 -13.10
C PRO A 26 -14.21 -5.79 -12.55
N LEU A 27 -14.30 -6.87 -11.78
CA LEU A 27 -13.13 -7.65 -11.42
C LEU A 27 -12.49 -8.24 -12.68
N ARG A 28 -11.16 -8.41 -12.64
CA ARG A 28 -10.45 -9.17 -13.68
C ARG A 28 -10.74 -10.65 -13.49
N ASP A 29 -10.90 -11.36 -14.60
CA ASP A 29 -11.05 -12.83 -14.60
C ASP A 29 -9.70 -13.56 -14.41
N ASP A 30 -8.59 -12.82 -14.42
CA ASP A 30 -7.26 -13.36 -14.23
C ASP A 30 -7.05 -13.91 -12.81
N PRO A 31 -6.25 -14.97 -12.66
CA PRO A 31 -5.77 -15.43 -11.37
C PRO A 31 -5.13 -14.32 -10.51
N TRP A 32 -5.63 -14.13 -9.29
CA TRP A 32 -4.91 -13.33 -8.29
C TRP A 32 -3.57 -13.99 -7.91
N THR A 33 -2.57 -13.18 -7.61
CA THR A 33 -1.22 -13.66 -7.23
C THR A 33 -0.94 -13.50 -5.74
N ILE A 34 -1.38 -12.38 -5.16
CA ILE A 34 -1.11 -11.97 -3.77
C ILE A 34 -2.44 -11.69 -3.07
N ALA A 35 -2.53 -12.05 -1.79
CA ALA A 35 -3.60 -11.60 -0.91
C ALA A 35 -2.99 -10.98 0.36
N GLN A 36 -3.57 -9.87 0.81
CA GLN A 36 -3.18 -9.14 2.01
C GLN A 36 -4.38 -8.35 2.54
N SER A 37 -4.38 -8.06 3.85
CA SER A 37 -5.34 -7.19 4.51
C SER A 37 -4.62 -5.97 5.06
N TRP A 38 -5.29 -4.81 5.05
CA TRP A 38 -4.76 -3.57 5.61
C TRP A 38 -5.57 -3.23 6.85
N GLU A 39 -4.90 -3.15 7.99
CA GLU A 39 -5.48 -2.93 9.31
C GLU A 39 -4.81 -1.72 9.98
N GLU A 40 -5.42 -1.16 11.03
CA GLU A 40 -4.85 -0.04 11.81
C GLU A 40 -4.36 1.11 10.91
N LEU A 41 -5.25 1.53 10.01
CA LEU A 41 -4.97 2.35 8.84
C LEU A 41 -5.24 3.84 9.11
N LEU A 42 -4.30 4.70 8.74
CA LEU A 42 -4.49 6.14 8.73
C LEU A 42 -4.37 6.67 7.30
N PHE A 43 -5.32 7.52 6.90
CA PHE A 43 -5.20 8.34 5.70
C PHE A 43 -4.90 9.78 6.12
N ALA A 44 -3.69 10.25 5.80
CA ALA A 44 -3.30 11.64 6.01
C ALA A 44 -2.96 12.30 4.68
N HIS A 45 -3.50 13.49 4.45
CA HIS A 45 -3.42 14.19 3.18
C HIS A 45 -3.01 15.63 3.35
N TRP A 46 -2.14 16.11 2.46
CA TRP A 46 -1.69 17.50 2.41
C TRP A 46 -1.94 18.07 1.02
N ARG A 47 -2.56 19.26 0.99
CA ARG A 47 -2.67 20.07 -0.21
C ARG A 47 -1.28 20.53 -0.63
N VAL A 48 -0.92 20.33 -1.89
CA VAL A 48 0.38 20.71 -2.44
C VAL A 48 0.22 21.42 -3.79
N ASP A 49 1.24 22.18 -4.18
CA ASP A 49 1.27 22.82 -5.50
C ASP A 49 1.24 21.74 -6.61
N ALA A 50 0.27 21.85 -7.50
CA ALA A 50 0.10 20.90 -8.60
C ALA A 50 1.30 20.94 -9.55
N GLY A 51 1.89 22.12 -9.80
CA GLY A 51 3.06 22.29 -10.66
C GLY A 51 4.30 21.59 -10.12
N ALA A 52 4.52 21.63 -8.81
CA ALA A 52 5.59 20.92 -8.13
C ALA A 52 5.41 19.41 -8.21
N LEU A 53 4.20 18.91 -7.91
CA LEU A 53 3.92 17.48 -7.91
C LEU A 53 3.95 16.89 -9.34
N ARG A 54 3.50 17.65 -10.33
CA ARG A 54 3.53 17.28 -11.77
C ARG A 54 4.93 16.92 -12.27
N LYS A 55 5.98 17.52 -11.71
CA LYS A 55 7.38 17.22 -12.08
C LYS A 55 7.84 15.84 -11.60
N LEU A 56 7.12 15.21 -10.67
CA LEU A 56 7.45 13.93 -10.05
C LEU A 56 6.62 12.75 -10.57
N VAL A 57 5.66 13.03 -11.46
CA VAL A 57 4.74 12.04 -12.03
C VAL A 57 5.03 11.89 -13.53
N PRO A 58 5.00 10.67 -14.11
CA PRO A 58 5.12 10.44 -15.56
C PRO A 58 4.08 11.21 -16.36
N ARG A 59 4.47 11.84 -17.47
CA ARG A 59 3.62 12.76 -18.26
C ARG A 59 2.40 12.08 -18.86
N GLU A 60 2.48 10.76 -19.02
CA GLU A 60 1.43 9.88 -19.51
C GLU A 60 0.25 9.75 -18.53
N LEU A 61 0.47 10.09 -17.26
CA LEU A 61 -0.56 10.10 -16.23
C LEU A 61 -1.03 11.53 -15.98
N GLU A 62 -2.33 11.75 -16.00
CA GLU A 62 -2.93 13.03 -15.63
C GLU A 62 -2.91 13.19 -14.11
N LEU A 63 -2.55 14.38 -13.61
CA LEU A 63 -2.52 14.63 -12.17
C LEU A 63 -3.91 15.01 -11.71
N ASP A 64 -4.47 14.23 -10.79
CA ASP A 64 -5.79 14.54 -10.23
C ASP A 64 -5.70 15.79 -9.34
N GLN A 65 -6.65 16.68 -9.53
CA GLN A 65 -6.78 17.90 -8.76
C GLN A 65 -8.18 18.01 -8.18
N HIS A 66 -8.23 18.44 -6.92
CA HIS A 66 -9.46 18.76 -6.22
C HIS A 66 -9.31 20.17 -5.65
N ASP A 67 -10.30 21.04 -5.89
CA ASP A 67 -10.27 22.47 -5.56
C ASP A 67 -9.00 23.18 -6.07
N GLY A 68 -8.64 22.90 -7.33
CA GLY A 68 -7.50 23.49 -8.02
C GLY A 68 -6.14 23.12 -7.41
N SER A 69 -6.05 22.02 -6.68
CA SER A 69 -4.80 21.57 -6.08
C SER A 69 -4.62 20.07 -6.12
N ALA A 70 -3.36 19.66 -6.14
CA ALA A 70 -2.98 18.27 -6.01
C ALA A 70 -2.80 17.90 -4.53
N TRP A 71 -2.80 16.60 -4.26
CA TRP A 71 -2.80 16.07 -2.90
C TRP A 71 -1.72 15.01 -2.73
N LEU A 72 -0.86 15.22 -1.73
CA LEU A 72 0.09 14.22 -1.27
C LEU A 72 -0.57 13.41 -0.15
N GLY A 73 -0.66 12.10 -0.35
CA GLY A 73 -1.13 11.14 0.64
C GLY A 73 0.02 10.42 1.32
N ILE A 74 -0.01 10.39 2.65
CA ILE A 74 0.82 9.50 3.48
C ILE A 74 -0.13 8.54 4.20
N THR A 75 0.06 7.24 3.99
CA THR A 75 -0.85 6.21 4.47
C THR A 75 -0.07 5.12 5.21
N PRO A 76 0.12 5.24 6.54
CA PRO A 76 0.63 4.16 7.37
C PRO A 76 -0.47 3.14 7.69
N PHE A 77 -0.10 1.86 7.71
CA PHE A 77 -0.99 0.77 8.10
C PHE A 77 -0.20 -0.45 8.56
N LEU A 78 -0.91 -1.36 9.22
CA LEU A 78 -0.46 -2.72 9.45
C LEU A 78 -0.94 -3.59 8.29
N LEU A 79 0.01 -4.11 7.51
CA LEU A 79 -0.29 -5.17 6.56
C LEU A 79 -0.40 -6.48 7.34
N THR A 80 -1.45 -7.27 7.10
CA THR A 80 -1.65 -8.60 7.71
C THR A 80 -1.99 -9.66 6.66
N GLY A 81 -1.64 -10.92 6.96
CA GLY A 81 -2.02 -12.06 6.15
C GLY A 81 -1.43 -12.07 4.74
N PHE A 82 -0.28 -11.44 4.51
CA PHE A 82 0.43 -11.49 3.22
C PHE A 82 0.72 -12.93 2.82
N ARG A 83 0.27 -13.30 1.61
CA ARG A 83 0.50 -14.65 1.07
C ARG A 83 0.38 -14.69 -0.44
N LEU A 84 1.02 -15.69 -1.03
CA LEU A 84 0.86 -16.04 -2.44
C LEU A 84 -0.35 -16.95 -2.64
N ARG A 85 -0.88 -16.97 -3.86
CA ARG A 85 -1.98 -17.88 -4.21
C ARG A 85 -1.62 -19.34 -3.95
N GLY A 86 -2.55 -20.06 -3.32
CA GLY A 86 -2.38 -21.46 -2.92
C GLY A 86 -1.57 -21.68 -1.64
N THR A 87 -1.07 -20.61 -1.02
CA THR A 87 -0.30 -20.68 0.23
C THR A 87 -1.09 -20.13 1.42
N LEU A 88 -0.66 -20.53 2.63
CA LEU A 88 -1.10 -19.95 3.90
C LEU A 88 -0.09 -18.86 4.33
N PRO A 89 -0.54 -17.82 5.06
CA PRO A 89 0.35 -16.76 5.50
C PRO A 89 1.37 -17.32 6.49
N LEU A 90 2.67 -17.22 6.16
CA LEU A 90 3.71 -17.74 7.04
C LEU A 90 3.79 -16.90 8.33
N PRO A 91 3.91 -17.52 9.53
CA PRO A 91 4.08 -16.78 10.77
C PRO A 91 5.27 -15.81 10.69
N VAL A 92 5.15 -14.64 11.35
CA VAL A 92 6.21 -13.61 11.47
C VAL A 92 6.48 -12.78 10.21
N VAL A 93 6.42 -13.37 9.01
CA VAL A 93 6.74 -12.65 7.75
C VAL A 93 5.52 -12.15 6.98
N SER A 94 4.32 -12.56 7.38
CA SER A 94 3.06 -12.20 6.73
C SER A 94 2.39 -10.93 7.27
N SER A 95 2.90 -10.37 8.36
CA SER A 95 2.36 -9.16 8.97
C SER A 95 3.48 -8.17 9.31
N PHE A 96 3.37 -6.93 8.83
CA PHE A 96 4.37 -5.89 9.04
C PHE A 96 3.78 -4.49 8.82
N PRO A 97 4.31 -3.45 9.49
CA PRO A 97 3.93 -2.07 9.22
C PRO A 97 4.42 -1.64 7.83
N GLU A 98 3.59 -0.92 7.09
CA GLU A 98 3.91 -0.34 5.79
C GLU A 98 3.47 1.13 5.74
N LEU A 99 4.23 1.96 5.03
CA LEU A 99 3.91 3.36 4.79
C LEU A 99 3.91 3.65 3.29
N ASN A 100 2.79 4.14 2.77
CA ASN A 100 2.68 4.55 1.39
C ASN A 100 2.79 6.08 1.28
N VAL A 101 3.65 6.56 0.40
CA VAL A 101 3.70 7.98 -0.02
C VAL A 101 3.23 8.04 -1.47
N ARG A 102 2.13 8.73 -1.73
CA ARG A 102 1.43 8.66 -3.03
C ARG A 102 0.73 9.96 -3.41
N THR A 103 0.37 10.09 -4.67
CA THR A 103 -0.57 11.08 -5.19
C THR A 103 -1.67 10.39 -6.01
N TYR A 104 -2.69 11.15 -6.36
CA TYR A 104 -3.80 10.74 -7.21
C TYR A 104 -3.54 11.09 -8.67
N VAL A 105 -3.89 10.19 -9.57
CA VAL A 105 -3.69 10.34 -11.01
C VAL A 105 -4.84 9.70 -11.77
N THR A 106 -5.05 10.13 -13.00
CA THR A 106 -5.97 9.49 -13.95
C THR A 106 -5.19 8.97 -15.16
N ALA A 107 -5.52 7.76 -15.61
CA ALA A 107 -4.98 7.16 -16.83
C ALA A 107 -6.13 6.62 -17.68
N GLU A 108 -6.31 7.12 -18.90
CA GLU A 108 -7.39 6.69 -19.80
C GLU A 108 -8.77 6.70 -19.09
N ASP A 109 -9.13 7.83 -18.48
CA ASP A 109 -10.35 8.04 -17.68
C ASP A 109 -10.51 7.13 -16.45
N LYS A 110 -9.45 6.41 -16.05
CA LYS A 110 -9.44 5.57 -14.84
C LYS A 110 -8.67 6.25 -13.72
N PRO A 111 -9.34 6.59 -12.61
CA PRO A 111 -8.69 7.07 -11.40
C PRO A 111 -7.73 6.02 -10.83
N GLY A 112 -6.62 6.51 -10.29
CA GLY A 112 -5.56 5.69 -9.75
C GLY A 112 -4.71 6.44 -8.74
N ILE A 113 -3.70 5.74 -8.25
CA ILE A 113 -2.70 6.30 -7.35
C ILE A 113 -1.32 6.07 -7.93
N TRP A 114 -0.48 7.09 -7.81
CA TRP A 114 0.93 7.01 -8.14
C TRP A 114 1.73 6.95 -6.85
N PHE A 115 2.51 5.88 -6.68
CA PHE A 115 3.38 5.73 -5.52
C PHE A 115 4.71 6.44 -5.76
N PHE A 116 5.07 7.33 -4.84
CA PHE A 116 6.44 7.85 -4.73
C PHE A 116 7.32 6.90 -3.93
N SER A 117 6.77 6.31 -2.86
CA SER A 117 7.45 5.27 -2.10
C SER A 117 6.51 4.36 -1.33
N LEU A 118 6.98 3.12 -1.12
CA LEU A 118 6.37 2.10 -0.28
C LEU A 118 7.44 1.65 0.73
N ASP A 119 7.33 2.10 1.97
CA ASP A 119 8.30 1.83 3.02
C ASP A 119 7.87 0.64 3.85
N THR A 120 8.72 -0.37 3.98
CA THR A 120 8.45 -1.57 4.77
C THR A 120 9.73 -2.13 5.39
N PRO A 121 9.65 -2.75 6.59
CA PRO A 121 10.78 -3.45 7.19
C PRO A 121 11.03 -4.82 6.54
N SER A 122 10.09 -5.33 5.74
CA SER A 122 10.20 -6.67 5.15
C SER A 122 11.10 -6.67 3.91
N ARG A 123 12.38 -7.05 4.08
CA ARG A 123 13.32 -7.24 2.97
C ARG A 123 12.82 -8.22 1.90
N LEU A 124 12.11 -9.27 2.31
CA LEU A 124 11.56 -10.27 1.41
C LEU A 124 10.46 -9.67 0.52
N ALA A 125 9.57 -8.86 1.12
CA ALA A 125 8.52 -8.16 0.38
C ALA A 125 9.14 -7.13 -0.58
N VAL A 126 10.15 -6.37 -0.14
CA VAL A 126 10.88 -5.40 -0.99
C VAL A 126 11.51 -6.10 -2.19
N GLU A 127 12.23 -7.21 -1.98
CA GLU A 127 12.93 -7.89 -3.07
C GLU A 127 11.96 -8.56 -4.06
N ALA A 128 10.91 -9.22 -3.56
CA ALA A 128 9.87 -9.80 -4.41
C ALA A 128 9.12 -8.72 -5.20
N ALA A 129 8.76 -7.60 -4.55
CA ALA A 129 7.99 -6.54 -5.18
C ALA A 129 8.80 -5.76 -6.22
N ARG A 130 10.09 -5.50 -5.97
CA ARG A 130 10.99 -4.85 -6.95
C ARG A 130 11.17 -5.69 -8.21
N ARG A 131 11.32 -7.01 -8.07
CA ARG A 131 11.52 -7.94 -9.20
C ARG A 131 10.25 -8.15 -10.03
N THR A 132 9.06 -8.07 -9.43
CA THR A 132 7.81 -8.46 -10.10
C THR A 132 6.92 -7.27 -10.48
N TYR A 133 6.83 -6.23 -9.65
CA TYR A 133 5.80 -5.19 -9.80
C TYR A 133 6.34 -3.82 -10.22
N ARG A 134 7.67 -3.65 -10.32
CA ARG A 134 8.34 -2.36 -10.60
C ARG A 134 7.84 -1.22 -9.70
N LEU A 135 7.41 -1.55 -8.49
CA LEU A 135 6.92 -0.58 -7.52
C LEU A 135 8.09 -0.03 -6.69
N PRO A 136 8.02 1.25 -6.25
CA PRO A 136 9.09 1.91 -5.52
C PRO A 136 9.12 1.47 -4.05
N TYR A 137 9.38 0.18 -3.81
CA TYR A 137 9.57 -0.36 -2.47
C TYR A 137 10.93 0.02 -1.92
N PHE A 138 10.93 0.43 -0.65
CA PHE A 138 12.13 0.76 0.10
C PHE A 138 12.16 0.00 1.41
N HIS A 139 13.36 -0.45 1.74
CA HIS A 139 13.61 -0.96 3.07
C HIS A 139 13.66 0.20 4.06
N ALA A 140 12.78 0.17 5.05
CA ALA A 140 12.71 1.18 6.10
C ALA A 140 12.60 0.51 7.48
N ARG A 141 12.99 1.24 8.52
CA ARG A 141 12.65 0.83 9.90
C ARG A 141 11.27 1.39 10.18
N ALA A 142 10.30 0.51 10.35
CA ALA A 142 8.95 0.89 10.75
C ALA A 142 8.50 0.10 11.98
N SER A 143 7.73 0.75 12.85
CA SER A 143 7.05 0.13 13.99
C SER A 143 5.64 0.68 14.13
N LEU A 144 4.75 -0.16 14.66
CA LEU A 144 3.40 0.20 15.04
C LEU A 144 3.18 -0.36 16.46
N GLU A 145 3.00 0.54 17.42
CA GLU A 145 2.86 0.20 18.85
C GLU A 145 1.53 0.72 19.38
N ARG A 146 0.80 -0.13 20.11
CA ARG A 146 -0.42 0.27 20.82
C ARG A 146 -0.06 0.76 22.22
N ARG A 147 -0.39 2.02 22.52
CA ARG A 147 -0.22 2.65 23.83
C ARG A 147 -1.58 3.08 24.38
N GLY A 148 -2.21 2.21 25.17
CA GLY A 148 -3.59 2.39 25.62
C GLY A 148 -4.54 2.46 24.42
N GLU A 149 -5.26 3.57 24.29
CA GLU A 149 -6.18 3.84 23.17
C GLU A 149 -5.49 4.40 21.92
N ARG A 150 -4.20 4.74 21.99
CA ARG A 150 -3.45 5.31 20.88
C ARG A 150 -2.65 4.25 20.13
N LEU A 151 -2.50 4.48 18.83
CA LEU A 151 -1.56 3.77 17.98
C LEU A 151 -0.45 4.73 17.57
N GLU A 152 0.78 4.34 17.84
CA GLU A 152 1.97 5.08 17.46
C GLU A 152 2.64 4.37 16.29
N PHE A 153 2.65 5.04 15.13
CA PHE A 153 3.38 4.58 13.96
C PHE A 153 4.65 5.39 13.80
N ALA A 154 5.80 4.72 13.72
CA ALA A 154 7.09 5.35 13.45
C ALA A 154 7.69 4.75 12.19
N ASN A 155 8.23 5.59 11.31
CA ASN A 155 8.96 5.14 10.12
C ASN A 155 10.23 5.98 9.94
N SER A 156 11.34 5.32 9.65
CA SER A 156 12.60 5.96 9.29
C SER A 156 13.29 5.21 8.16
N ARG A 157 13.61 5.92 7.10
CA ARG A 157 14.33 5.41 5.94
C ARG A 157 15.69 6.11 5.86
N ARG A 158 16.77 5.33 5.73
CA ARG A 158 18.14 5.87 5.58
C ARG A 158 18.56 6.00 4.11
N ASP A 159 17.96 5.20 3.24
CA ASP A 159 18.32 5.17 1.83
C ASP A 159 17.54 6.24 1.05
N ALA A 160 18.29 7.08 0.33
CA ALA A 160 17.78 8.07 -0.61
C ALA A 160 17.82 7.58 -2.06
N GLU A 161 18.25 6.32 -2.29
CA GLU A 161 18.39 5.78 -3.64
C GLU A 161 17.05 5.81 -4.37
N ARG A 162 17.05 6.21 -5.64
CA ARG A 162 15.85 6.10 -6.48
C ARG A 162 15.75 4.65 -6.95
N PRO A 163 14.56 4.02 -6.91
CA PRO A 163 14.41 2.63 -7.29
C PRO A 163 14.53 2.43 -8.82
N PHE A 164 14.68 3.51 -9.60
CA PHE A 164 14.96 3.55 -11.03
C PHE A 164 15.72 4.85 -11.38
#